data_AF-A0A8I1R5F5-F1
#
_entry.id   AF-A0A8I1R5F5-F1
#
_cell.length_a   1.000
_cell.length_b   1.000
_cell.length_c   1.000
_cell.angle_alpha   90.00
_cell.angle_beta   90.00
_cell.angle_gamma   90.00
#
_symmetry.space_group_name_H-M   'P 1'
#
loop_
_entity.id
_entity.type
_entity.pdbx_description
1 polymer ?
#
loop_
_entity_poly.entity_id
_entity_poly.type
_entity_poly.pdbx_seq_one_letter_code
_entity_poly.pdbx_strand_id
1 'polypeptide(L)'
;MTDGARRSSQTSPADGLALLEEQRQAMLARDADRLEAANARLSAWIAACRQAPVEGAGAAAELAPLRPQLGAALEANALLAQRAAQQALRAFDALVAPEHTYTDRGLARANAPRRGAFSA
;
A
#
# COMPACT_ATOMS: atom_id res chain seq x y z
N MET A 1 -20.20 -11.09 33.60
CA MET A 1 -19.59 -9.76 33.30
C MET A 1 -18.36 -9.87 32.37
N THR A 2 -18.32 -10.77 31.39
CA THR A 2 -17.10 -11.04 30.59
C THR A 2 -17.18 -10.62 29.13
N ASP A 3 -18.36 -10.24 28.64
CA ASP A 3 -18.60 -10.00 27.21
C ASP A 3 -18.29 -8.54 26.80
N GLY A 4 -18.52 -7.58 27.70
CA GLY A 4 -18.20 -6.16 27.46
C GLY A 4 -16.70 -5.90 27.29
N ALA A 5 -15.88 -6.40 28.22
CA ALA A 5 -14.43 -6.19 28.21
C ALA A 5 -13.72 -6.81 26.98
N ARG A 6 -14.22 -7.95 26.49
CA ARG A 6 -13.66 -8.66 25.33
C ARG A 6 -14.01 -7.95 24.01
N ARG A 7 -15.15 -7.26 23.95
CA ARG A 7 -15.55 -6.41 22.81
C ARG A 7 -14.82 -5.07 22.82
N SER A 8 -14.62 -4.46 23.98
CA SER A 8 -13.84 -3.22 24.13
C SER A 8 -12.39 -3.38 23.65
N SER A 9 -11.77 -4.55 23.89
CA SER A 9 -10.43 -4.83 23.34
C SER A 9 -10.44 -4.94 21.81
N GLN A 10 -11.49 -5.50 21.19
CA GLN A 10 -11.56 -5.72 19.74
C GLN A 10 -11.78 -4.44 18.91
N THR A 11 -12.19 -3.34 19.54
CA THR A 11 -12.42 -2.05 18.87
C THR A 11 -11.38 -1.00 19.25
N SER A 12 -10.31 -1.42 19.92
CA SER A 12 -9.24 -0.53 20.36
C SER A 12 -8.61 0.19 19.17
N PRO A 13 -8.40 1.52 19.25
CA PRO A 13 -7.69 2.26 18.22
C PRO A 13 -6.24 1.83 18.00
N ALA A 14 -5.58 1.32 19.05
CA ALA A 14 -4.21 0.82 18.96
C ALA A 14 -4.14 -0.42 18.04
N ASP A 15 -5.18 -1.26 18.07
CA ASP A 15 -5.27 -2.44 17.21
C ASP A 15 -5.45 -2.02 15.75
N GLY A 16 -6.23 -0.99 15.48
CA GLY A 16 -6.38 -0.43 14.13
C GLY A 16 -5.06 0.05 13.53
N LEU A 17 -4.26 0.79 14.32
CA LEU A 17 -2.92 1.25 13.89
C LEU A 17 -1.96 0.07 13.68
N ALA A 18 -1.96 -0.91 14.58
CA ALA A 18 -1.12 -2.10 14.46
C ALA A 18 -1.46 -2.90 13.20
N LEU A 19 -2.75 -3.04 12.88
CA LEU A 19 -3.22 -3.72 11.69
C LEU A 19 -2.83 -2.98 10.38
N LEU A 20 -2.88 -1.64 10.37
CA LEU A 20 -2.41 -0.84 9.23
C LEU A 20 -0.90 -0.96 9.04
N GLU A 21 -0.14 -0.98 10.13
CA GLU A 21 1.30 -1.22 10.09
C GLU A 21 1.61 -2.65 9.59
N GLU A 22 0.86 -3.66 10.03
CA GLU A 22 1.03 -5.02 9.55
C GLU A 22 0.74 -5.16 8.05
N GLN A 23 -0.33 -4.51 7.56
CA GLN A 23 -0.65 -4.43 6.14
C GLN A 23 0.53 -3.80 5.36
N ARG A 24 1.11 -2.73 5.89
CA ARG A 24 2.28 -2.07 5.31
C ARG A 24 3.48 -3.00 5.21
N GLN A 25 3.79 -3.71 6.29
CA GLN A 25 4.90 -4.66 6.34
C GLN A 25 4.70 -5.83 5.37
N ALA A 26 3.47 -6.35 5.24
CA ALA A 26 3.15 -7.39 4.27
C ALA A 26 3.35 -6.92 2.83
N MET A 27 2.90 -5.70 2.49
CA MET A 27 3.14 -5.10 1.17
C MET A 27 4.64 -4.93 0.87
N LEU A 28 5.42 -4.46 1.84
CA LEU A 28 6.87 -4.29 1.67
C LEU A 28 7.60 -5.63 1.53
N ALA A 29 7.16 -6.65 2.27
CA ALA A 29 7.67 -8.02 2.18
C ALA A 29 7.21 -8.74 0.89
N ARG A 30 6.24 -8.18 0.15
CA ARG A 30 5.59 -8.81 -1.01
C ARG A 30 4.94 -10.15 -0.68
N ASP A 31 4.46 -10.28 0.55
CA ASP A 31 3.81 -11.48 1.07
C ASP A 31 2.30 -11.35 0.86
N ALA A 32 1.79 -12.00 -0.18
CA ALA A 32 0.39 -11.91 -0.59
C ALA A 32 -0.56 -12.53 0.45
N ASP A 33 -0.18 -13.68 1.01
CA ASP A 33 -1.00 -14.41 1.99
C ASP A 33 -1.11 -13.60 3.29
N ARG A 34 0.01 -13.04 3.75
CA ARG A 34 0.02 -12.18 4.94
C ARG A 34 -0.73 -10.87 4.70
N LEU A 35 -0.66 -10.32 3.49
CA LEU A 35 -1.42 -9.12 3.11
C LEU A 35 -2.93 -9.39 3.14
N GLU A 36 -3.38 -10.52 2.60
CA GLU A 36 -4.78 -10.93 2.65
C GLU A 36 -5.26 -11.13 4.09
N ALA A 37 -4.48 -11.83 4.92
CA ALA A 37 -4.80 -12.05 6.33
C ALA A 37 -4.86 -10.73 7.14
N ALA A 38 -4.00 -9.75 6.84
CA ALA A 38 -4.05 -8.42 7.44
C ALA A 38 -5.30 -7.65 6.99
N ASN A 39 -5.65 -7.70 5.70
CA ASN A 39 -6.85 -7.06 5.16
C ASN A 39 -8.15 -7.62 5.77
N ALA A 40 -8.22 -8.94 5.95
CA ALA A 40 -9.37 -9.59 6.58
C ALA A 40 -9.56 -9.11 8.03
N ARG A 41 -8.47 -9.02 8.80
CA ARG A 41 -8.50 -8.52 10.18
C ARG A 41 -8.83 -7.03 10.27
N LEU A 42 -8.29 -6.20 9.37
CA LEU A 42 -8.69 -4.78 9.24
C LEU A 42 -10.19 -4.64 8.99
N SER A 43 -10.72 -5.43 8.05
CA SER A 43 -12.15 -5.41 7.71
C SER A 43 -13.02 -5.81 8.91
N ALA A 44 -12.61 -6.84 9.65
CA ALA A 44 -13.28 -7.27 10.87
C ALA A 44 -13.24 -6.20 11.97
N TRP A 45 -12.10 -5.55 12.17
CA TRP A 45 -11.94 -4.45 13.13
C TRP A 45 -12.85 -3.27 12.79
N ILE A 46 -12.90 -2.84 11.52
CA ILE A 46 -13.81 -1.79 11.06
C ILE A 46 -15.28 -2.18 11.30
N ALA A 47 -15.65 -3.43 11.00
CA ALA A 47 -17.00 -3.93 11.25
C ALA A 47 -17.35 -3.92 12.74
N ALA A 48 -16.41 -4.31 13.61
CA ALA A 48 -16.56 -4.26 15.06
C ALA A 48 -16.73 -2.82 15.57
N CYS A 49 -15.91 -1.87 15.09
CA CYS A 49 -16.04 -0.46 15.43
C CYS A 49 -17.41 0.13 15.06
N ARG A 50 -18.01 -0.34 13.95
CA ARG A 50 -19.35 0.08 13.52
C ARG A 50 -20.49 -0.52 14.36
N GLN A 51 -20.29 -1.70 14.94
CA GLN A 51 -21.29 -2.41 15.73
C GLN A 51 -21.21 -2.08 17.24
N ALA A 52 -20.18 -1.35 17.67
CA ALA A 52 -20.00 -0.94 19.05
C ALA A 52 -21.21 -0.08 19.52
N PRO A 53 -21.83 -0.41 20.66
CA PRO A 53 -22.98 0.32 21.17
C PRO A 53 -22.63 1.79 21.48
N VAL A 54 -23.60 2.69 21.25
CA VAL A 54 -23.46 4.16 21.37
C VAL A 54 -23.67 4.65 22.83
N GLU A 55 -23.97 3.74 23.77
CA GLU A 55 -24.24 4.10 25.17
C GLU A 55 -22.93 4.24 25.96
N GLY A 56 -22.60 5.47 26.37
CA GLY A 56 -21.28 5.85 26.90
C GLY A 56 -20.35 6.34 25.80
N ALA A 57 -19.16 6.86 26.12
CA ALA A 57 -18.19 7.35 25.13
C ALA A 57 -17.82 6.22 24.15
N GLY A 58 -18.58 6.08 23.07
CA GLY A 58 -18.51 4.92 22.18
C GLY A 58 -17.22 4.89 21.36
N ALA A 59 -17.05 3.83 20.56
CA ALA A 59 -15.88 3.67 19.68
C ALA A 59 -15.61 4.92 18.83
N ALA A 60 -16.64 5.67 18.42
CA ALA A 60 -16.48 6.94 17.70
C ALA A 60 -15.77 8.03 18.52
N ALA A 61 -16.02 8.13 19.83
CA ALA A 61 -15.38 9.09 20.72
C ALA A 61 -13.90 8.74 20.96
N GLU A 62 -13.58 7.44 21.06
CA GLU A 62 -12.20 6.96 21.18
C GLU A 62 -11.41 7.08 19.87
N LEU A 63 -12.06 6.90 18.73
CA LEU A 63 -11.44 6.99 17.39
C LEU A 63 -11.29 8.43 16.89
N ALA A 64 -12.18 9.35 17.28
CA ALA A 64 -12.16 10.75 16.86
C ALA A 64 -10.78 11.44 17.01
N PRO A 65 -10.09 11.37 18.17
CA PRO A 65 -8.77 11.99 18.33
C PRO A 65 -7.68 11.34 17.47
N LEU A 66 -7.87 10.07 17.06
CA LEU A 66 -6.88 9.28 16.31
C LEU A 66 -7.15 9.25 14.81
N ARG A 67 -8.26 9.85 14.35
CA ARG A 67 -8.62 9.98 12.94
C ARG A 67 -7.45 10.50 12.06
N PRO A 68 -6.65 11.51 12.46
CA PRO A 68 -5.53 11.96 11.64
C PRO A 68 -4.46 10.88 11.46
N GLN A 69 -4.15 10.13 12.51
CA GLN A 69 -3.11 9.09 12.47
C GLN A 69 -3.57 7.88 11.65
N LEU A 70 -4.80 7.41 11.87
CA LEU A 70 -5.40 6.34 11.08
C LEU A 70 -5.54 6.72 9.61
N GLY A 71 -5.94 7.97 9.33
CA GLY A 71 -6.02 8.52 7.97
C GLY A 71 -4.66 8.56 7.28
N ALA A 72 -3.63 9.08 7.94
CA ALA A 72 -2.28 9.11 7.39
C ALA A 72 -1.72 7.72 7.10
N ALA A 73 -1.96 6.75 7.98
CA ALA A 73 -1.53 5.36 7.78
C ALA A 73 -2.27 4.69 6.60
N LEU A 74 -3.58 4.92 6.48
CA LEU A 74 -4.36 4.46 5.33
C LEU A 74 -3.87 5.06 4.01
N GLU A 75 -3.61 6.38 3.97
CA GLU A 75 -3.10 7.07 2.79
C GLU A 75 -1.72 6.56 2.39
N ALA A 76 -0.81 6.36 3.36
CA ALA A 76 0.51 5.80 3.11
C ALA A 76 0.43 4.39 2.49
N ASN A 77 -0.47 3.55 3.01
CA ASN A 77 -0.69 2.20 2.49
C ASN A 77 -1.30 2.23 1.09
N ALA A 78 -2.27 3.12 0.82
CA ALA A 78 -2.87 3.28 -0.50
C ALA A 78 -1.84 3.73 -1.54
N LEU A 79 -0.97 4.69 -1.19
CA LEU A 79 0.12 5.14 -2.06
C LEU A 79 1.10 4.01 -2.37
N LEU A 80 1.43 3.17 -1.39
CA LEU A 80 2.31 2.03 -1.59
C LEU A 80 1.69 1.01 -2.56
N ALA A 81 0.43 0.65 -2.36
CA ALA A 81 -0.30 -0.26 -3.24
C ALA A 81 -0.38 0.28 -4.68
N GLN A 82 -0.67 1.57 -4.84
CA GLN A 82 -0.74 2.21 -6.15
C GLN A 82 0.60 2.19 -6.88
N ARG A 83 1.71 2.46 -6.17
CA ARG A 83 3.06 2.38 -6.74
C ARG A 83 3.41 0.97 -7.17
N ALA A 84 3.08 -0.04 -6.36
CA ALA A 84 3.31 -1.44 -6.68
C ALA A 84 2.54 -1.85 -7.95
N ALA A 85 1.26 -1.46 -8.06
CA ALA A 85 0.45 -1.72 -9.25
C ALA A 85 1.01 -1.04 -10.50
N GLN A 86 1.41 0.23 -10.41
CA GLN A 86 2.05 0.96 -11.51
C GLN A 86 3.37 0.31 -11.96
N GLN A 87 4.17 -0.17 -11.02
CA GLN A 87 5.41 -0.89 -11.33
C GLN A 87 5.12 -2.21 -12.04
N ALA A 88 4.13 -2.98 -11.59
CA ALA A 88 3.72 -4.22 -12.22
C ALA A 88 3.22 -4.00 -13.66
N LEU A 89 2.41 -2.96 -13.88
CA LEU A 89 1.96 -2.56 -15.22
C LEU A 89 3.14 -2.20 -16.13
N ARG A 90 4.09 -1.37 -15.66
CA ARG A 90 5.29 -1.04 -16.45
C ARG A 90 6.13 -2.25 -16.79
N ALA A 91 6.26 -3.19 -15.86
CA ALA A 91 7.01 -4.44 -16.10
C ALA A 91 6.28 -5.33 -17.13
N PHE A 92 4.96 -5.42 -17.03
CA PHE A 92 4.13 -6.12 -18.01
C PHE A 92 4.24 -5.49 -19.40
N ASP A 93 4.11 -4.17 -19.49
CA ASP A 93 4.25 -3.43 -20.74
C ASP A 93 5.63 -3.66 -21.38
N ALA A 94 6.70 -3.74 -20.58
CA ALA A 94 8.04 -4.04 -21.08
C ALA A 94 8.19 -5.48 -21.60
N LEU A 95 7.43 -6.44 -21.07
CA LEU A 95 7.42 -7.83 -21.54
C LEU A 95 6.61 -8.01 -22.83
N VAL A 96 5.51 -7.25 -22.97
CA VAL A 96 4.58 -7.37 -24.10
C VAL A 96 4.92 -6.41 -25.23
N ALA A 97 5.66 -5.34 -24.95
CA ALA A 97 6.21 -4.48 -25.99
C ALA A 97 7.08 -5.36 -26.92
N PRO A 98 6.83 -5.34 -28.25
CA PRO A 98 7.68 -6.06 -29.17
C PRO A 98 9.12 -5.59 -28.95
N GLU A 99 10.04 -6.55 -28.76
CA GLU A 99 11.48 -6.30 -28.67
C GLU A 99 11.82 -5.16 -29.62
N HIS A 100 12.49 -4.12 -29.12
CA HIS A 100 13.03 -3.08 -29.99
C HIS A 100 13.78 -3.79 -31.10
N THR A 101 13.17 -3.82 -32.28
CA THR A 101 13.75 -4.45 -33.44
C THR A 101 15.04 -3.69 -33.63
N TYR A 102 16.15 -4.38 -33.40
CA TYR A 102 17.48 -3.85 -33.61
C TYR A 102 17.62 -3.70 -35.13
N THR A 103 17.02 -2.64 -35.66
CA THR A 103 17.11 -2.31 -37.07
C THR A 103 18.52 -1.79 -37.29
N ASP A 104 19.14 -2.17 -38.40
CA ASP A 104 20.50 -1.73 -38.77
C ASP A 104 20.69 -0.20 -38.72
N ARG A 105 19.59 0.56 -38.78
CA ARG A 105 19.56 2.02 -38.55
C ARG A 105 20.00 2.45 -37.15
N GLY A 106 19.71 1.67 -36.11
CA GLY A 106 20.15 1.94 -34.73
C GLY A 106 21.66 1.72 -34.56
N LEU A 107 22.19 0.70 -35.23
CA LEU A 107 23.61 0.34 -35.28
C LEU A 107 24.46 1.42 -35.96
N ALA A 108 23.97 1.95 -37.08
CA ALA A 108 24.65 3.00 -37.84
C ALA A 108 24.79 4.33 -37.06
N ARG A 109 23.87 4.64 -36.14
CA ARG A 109 23.94 5.83 -35.28
C ARG A 109 24.87 5.66 -34.07
N ALA A 110 24.94 4.45 -33.50
CA ALA A 110 25.84 4.16 -32.37
C ALA A 110 27.32 4.12 -32.79
N ASN A 111 27.59 3.69 -34.03
CA ASN A 111 28.94 3.63 -34.60
C ASN A 111 29.34 4.86 -35.42
N ALA A 112 28.54 5.93 -35.42
CA ALA A 112 28.94 7.17 -36.06
C ALA A 112 30.11 7.78 -35.25
N PRO A 113 31.32 7.91 -35.82
CA PRO A 113 32.41 8.56 -35.12
C PRO A 113 31.98 9.98 -34.80
N ARG A 114 32.01 10.35 -33.51
CA ARG A 114 31.93 11.74 -33.06
C ARG A 114 33.16 12.46 -33.61
N ARG A 115 33.10 12.90 -34.87
CA ARG A 115 34.10 13.79 -35.44
C ARG A 115 34.08 15.07 -34.62
N GLY A 116 35.19 15.28 -33.93
CA GLY A 116 35.37 16.38 -32.99
C GLY A 116 35.13 17.74 -33.62
N ALA A 117 34.43 18.58 -32.89
CA ALA A 117 34.58 20.02 -32.98
C ALA A 117 35.53 20.44 -31.85
N PHE A 118 36.83 20.28 -32.09
CA PHE A 118 37.85 21.11 -31.47
C PHE A 118 38.21 22.19 -32.49
N SER A 119 37.96 23.44 -32.16
CA SER A 119 38.56 24.66 -32.71
C SER A 119 38.28 25.73 -31.65
N ALA A 120 39.26 26.09 -30.82
CA ALA A 120 40.36 27.04 -31.09
C ALA A 120 39.83 28.47 -31.27
#